data_AF-A0A967C4P3-F1
#
_entry.id   AF-A0A967C4P3-F1
#
_cell.length_a   1.000
_cell.length_b   1.000
_cell.length_c   1.000
_cell.angle_alpha   90.00
_cell.angle_beta   90.00
_cell.angle_gamma   90.00
#
_symmetry.space_group_name_H-M   'P 1'
#
loop_
_entity.id
_entity.type
_entity.pdbx_description
1 polymer ?
#
loop_
_entity_poly.entity_id
_entity_poly.type
_entity_poly.pdbx_seq_one_letter_code
_entity_poly.pdbx_strand_id
1 'polypeptide(L)'
;MTATQPGRIPCPACSQPLALPIEAVLTGQAIACAGCGLELTAQRETSHEALNALGRWYEETAEARTTAASGQASAAAGQTAKASRRVTRPRR
;
A
#
# COMPACT_ATOMS: atom_id res chain seq x y z
N MET A 1 -14.63 11.33 -12.81
CA MET A 1 -13.38 11.51 -12.04
C MET A 1 -13.04 10.16 -11.43
N THR A 2 -12.33 9.31 -12.17
CA THR A 2 -11.97 7.96 -11.72
C THR A 2 -10.92 8.09 -10.63
N ALA A 3 -11.26 7.70 -9.40
CA ALA A 3 -10.31 7.74 -8.29
C ALA A 3 -9.15 6.79 -8.60
N THR A 4 -8.01 7.34 -8.99
CA THR A 4 -6.76 6.58 -9.10
C THR A 4 -6.42 6.08 -7.70
N GLN A 5 -6.60 4.79 -7.48
CA GLN A 5 -6.20 4.17 -6.22
C GLN A 5 -4.68 4.32 -6.09
N PRO A 6 -4.15 4.81 -4.95
CA PRO A 6 -2.71 4.96 -4.76
C PRO A 6 -1.99 3.63 -5.04
N GLY A 7 -0.90 3.69 -5.80
CA GLY A 7 -0.14 2.49 -6.20
C GLY A 7 -0.75 1.70 -7.38
N ARG A 8 -1.81 2.20 -8.02
CA ARG A 8 -2.33 1.64 -9.28
C ARG A 8 -2.37 2.69 -10.38
N ILE A 9 -1.95 2.31 -11.58
CA ILE A 9 -2.11 3.11 -12.80
C ILE A 9 -2.89 2.32 -13.85
N PRO A 10 -3.60 2.97 -14.78
CA PRO A 10 -4.15 2.28 -15.93
C PRO A 10 -3.02 1.74 -16.81
N CYS A 11 -3.11 0.48 -17.23
CA CYS A 11 -2.21 -0.09 -18.22
C CYS A 11 -2.37 0.65 -19.56
N PRO A 12 -1.29 1.08 -20.23
CA PRO A 12 -1.37 1.80 -21.50
C PRO A 12 -1.93 0.96 -22.66
N ALA A 13 -1.85 -0.37 -22.57
CA ALA A 13 -2.32 -1.27 -23.63
C ALA A 13 -3.80 -1.69 -23.46
N CYS A 14 -4.23 -2.00 -22.24
CA CYS A 14 -5.56 -2.58 -21.99
C CYS A 14 -6.41 -1.82 -20.97
N SER A 15 -5.91 -0.70 -20.45
CA SER A 15 -6.55 0.16 -19.43
C SER A 15 -6.90 -0.53 -18.11
N GLN A 16 -6.55 -1.81 -17.93
CA GLN A 16 -6.74 -2.51 -16.67
C GLN A 16 -5.85 -1.92 -15.57
N PRO A 17 -6.28 -1.99 -14.29
CA PRO A 17 -5.50 -1.48 -13.18
C PRO A 17 -4.20 -2.28 -13.02
N LEU A 18 -3.07 -1.63 -13.26
CA LEU A 18 -1.73 -2.17 -13.07
C LEU A 18 -1.24 -1.79 -11.67
N ALA A 19 -0.90 -2.79 -10.86
CA ALA A 19 -0.23 -2.55 -9.58
C ALA A 19 1.22 -2.13 -9.83
N LEU A 20 1.65 -1.06 -9.16
CA LEU A 20 3.02 -0.57 -9.19
C LEU A 20 3.67 -0.82 -7.82
N PRO A 21 4.30 -1.99 -7.61
CA PRO A 21 5.09 -2.21 -6.41
C PRO A 21 6.30 -1.27 -6.43
N ILE A 22 6.39 -0.39 -5.41
CA ILE A 22 7.47 0.60 -5.29
C ILE A 22 8.84 -0.07 -5.33
N GLU A 23 8.99 -1.23 -4.69
CA GLU A 23 10.25 -2.00 -4.71
C GLU A 23 10.64 -2.43 -6.13
N ALA A 24 9.70 -2.86 -6.97
CA ALA A 24 10.00 -3.22 -8.36
C ALA A 24 10.44 -1.99 -9.17
N VAL A 25 9.81 -0.83 -8.93
CA VAL A 25 10.17 0.43 -9.58
C VAL A 25 11.59 0.87 -9.17
N LEU A 26 11.91 0.79 -7.88
CA LEU A 26 13.23 1.18 -7.34
C LEU A 26 14.34 0.19 -7.72
N THR A 27 14.03 -1.10 -7.84
CA THR A 27 14.97 -2.14 -8.28
C THR A 27 15.03 -2.28 -9.80
N GLY A 28 14.13 -1.63 -10.54
CA GLY A 28 14.10 -1.67 -12.02
C GLY A 28 13.63 -3.02 -12.55
N GLN A 29 12.89 -3.78 -11.74
CA GLN A 29 12.27 -5.01 -12.18
C GLN A 29 11.11 -4.74 -13.14
N ALA A 30 10.85 -5.72 -14.00
CA ALA A 30 9.70 -5.70 -14.90
C ALA A 30 8.39 -5.83 -14.12
N ILE A 31 7.45 -4.95 -14.44
CA ILE A 31 6.11 -4.89 -13.88
C ILE A 31 5.17 -5.44 -14.94
N ALA A 32 4.73 -6.69 -14.76
CA ALA A 32 3.84 -7.37 -15.69
C ALA A 32 2.38 -7.00 -15.43
N CYS A 33 1.66 -6.66 -16.50
CA CYS A 33 0.22 -6.47 -16.45
C CYS A 33 -0.50 -7.82 -16.40
N ALA A 34 -1.28 -8.04 -15.34
CA ALA A 34 -2.11 -9.24 -15.20
C ALA A 34 -3.23 -9.36 -16.26
N GLY A 35 -3.59 -8.25 -16.92
CA GLY A 35 -4.66 -8.22 -17.92
C GLY A 35 -4.20 -8.58 -19.33
N CYS A 36 -3.10 -7.99 -19.80
CA CYS A 36 -2.60 -8.18 -21.18
C CYS A 36 -1.20 -8.80 -21.27
N GLY A 37 -0.52 -9.04 -20.14
CA GLY A 37 0.84 -9.57 -20.12
C GLY A 37 1.94 -8.57 -20.48
N LEU A 38 1.61 -7.29 -20.72
CA LEU A 38 2.61 -6.27 -21.03
C LEU A 38 3.58 -6.08 -19.86
N GLU A 39 4.88 -6.12 -20.15
CA GLU A 39 5.94 -5.85 -19.18
C GLU A 39 6.40 -4.39 -19.27
N LEU A 40 6.39 -3.69 -18.14
CA LEU A 40 6.83 -2.31 -18.02
C LEU A 40 8.05 -2.21 -17.11
N THR A 41 9.06 -1.46 -17.53
CA THR A 41 10.27 -1.21 -16.74
C THR A 41 10.51 0.28 -16.61
N ALA A 42 10.90 0.74 -15.43
CA ALA A 42 11.30 2.13 -15.23
C ALA A 42 12.64 2.42 -15.95
N GLN A 43 12.67 3.44 -16.79
CA GLN A 43 13.91 3.90 -17.43
C GLN A 43 14.78 4.67 -16.44
N ARG A 44 15.78 3.99 -15.88
CA ARG A 44 16.64 4.53 -14.82
C ARG A 44 17.46 5.74 -15.25
N GLU A 45 17.98 5.73 -16.47
CA GLU A 45 18.85 6.80 -16.98
C GLU A 45 18.12 8.14 -17.04
N THR A 46 16.89 8.15 -17.54
CA THR A 46 16.09 9.36 -17.71
C THR A 46 15.29 9.72 -16.45
N SER A 47 15.04 8.76 -15.57
CA SER A 47 14.19 8.93 -14.38
C SER A 47 14.97 8.96 -13.06
N HIS A 48 16.29 9.19 -13.10
CA HIS A 48 17.15 9.07 -11.92
C HIS A 48 16.71 9.96 -10.75
N GLU A 49 16.39 11.23 -10.98
CA GLU A 49 15.90 12.12 -9.91
C GLU A 49 14.56 11.66 -9.34
N ALA A 50 13.62 11.23 -10.19
CA ALA A 50 12.32 10.76 -9.76
C ALA A 50 12.42 9.49 -8.91
N LEU A 51 13.30 8.55 -9.30
CA LEU A 51 13.57 7.33 -8.54
C LEU A 51 14.23 7.64 -7.19
N ASN A 52 15.14 8.61 -7.14
CA ASN A 52 15.80 9.02 -5.90
C ASN A 52 14.80 9.68 -4.93
N ALA A 53 13.99 10.61 -5.42
CA ALA A 53 12.93 11.25 -4.63
C ALA A 53 11.92 10.21 -4.10
N LEU A 54 11.53 9.25 -4.94
CA LEU A 54 10.63 8.16 -4.54
C LEU A 54 11.25 7.28 -3.44
N GLY A 55 12.55 6.96 -3.57
CA GLY A 55 13.29 6.19 -2.57
C GLY A 55 13.30 6.86 -1.21
N ARG A 56 13.70 8.14 -1.16
CA ARG A 56 13.73 8.92 0.10
C ARG A 56 12.37 8.99 0.77
N TRP A 57 11.34 9.32 0.01
CA TRP A 57 9.98 9.37 0.53
C TRP A 57 9.53 8.02 1.09
N TYR A 58 9.87 6.91 0.42
CA TYR A 58 9.50 5.57 0.86
C TYR A 58 10.19 5.18 2.17
N GLU A 59 11.47 5.53 2.34
CA GLU A 59 12.24 5.32 3.57
C GLU A 59 11.64 6.11 4.74
N GLU A 60 11.44 7.43 4.58
CA GLU A 60 10.84 8.30 5.61
C GLU A 60 9.44 7.80 6.02
N THR A 61 8.66 7.31 5.05
CA THR A 61 7.30 6.81 5.31
C THR A 61 7.30 5.40 5.92
N ALA A 62 8.36 4.61 5.72
CA ALA A 62 8.48 3.28 6.33
C ALA A 62 8.61 3.37 7.86
N GLU A 63 9.36 4.35 8.36
CA GLU A 63 9.52 4.63 9.79
C GLU A 63 8.19 5.06 10.43
N ALA A 64 7.45 5.94 9.75
CA ALA A 64 6.13 6.37 10.17
C ALA A 64 5.12 5.20 10.19
N ARG A 65 5.15 4.31 9.19
CA ARG A 65 4.28 3.12 9.13
C ARG A 65 4.58 2.11 10.22
N THR A 66 5.84 1.90 10.58
CA THR A 66 6.23 0.99 11.67
C THR A 66 5.69 1.49 13.02
N THR A 67 5.75 2.81 13.23
CA THR A 67 5.19 3.46 14.43
C THR A 67 3.66 3.34 14.45
N ALA A 68 3.00 3.57 13.31
CA ALA A 68 1.54 3.46 13.20
C ALA A 68 1.03 2.01 13.36
N ALA A 69 1.75 1.02 12.81
CA ALA A 69 1.43 -0.40 12.97
C ALA A 69 1.50 -0.84 14.44
N SER A 70 2.48 -0.34 15.18
CA SER A 70 2.65 -0.60 16.62
C SER A 70 1.51 0.00 17.46
N GLY A 71 1.00 1.17 17.07
CA GLY A 71 -0.18 1.79 17.70
C GLY A 71 -1.49 1.05 17.42
N GLN A 72 -1.66 0.51 16.20
CA GLN A 72 -2.86 -0.25 15.81
C GLN A 72 -2.92 -1.66 16.44
N ALA A 73 -1.78 -2.33 16.62
CA ALA A 73 -1.70 -3.59 17.34
C ALA A 73 -2.18 -3.46 18.80
N SER A 74 -1.91 -2.33 19.45
CA SER A 74 -2.37 -2.04 20.81
C SER A 74 -3.86 -1.66 20.87
N ALA A 75 -4.40 -1.02 19.83
CA ALA A 75 -5.81 -0.62 19.75
C ALA A 75 -6.76 -1.81 19.47
N ALA A 76 -6.29 -2.86 18.78
CA ALA A 76 -7.08 -4.08 18.54
C ALA A 76 -7.24 -4.93 19.81
N ALA A 77 -6.24 -4.98 20.69
CA ALA A 77 -6.29 -5.74 21.94
C ALA A 77 -7.25 -5.14 23.00
N GLY A 78 -7.52 -3.83 22.96
CA GLY A 78 -8.42 -3.16 23.91
C GLY A 78 -9.92 -3.30 23.61
N GLN A 79 -10.30 -3.68 22.39
CA GLN A 79 -11.70 -3.68 21.94
C GLN A 79 -12.45 -4.99 22.24
N THR A 80 -11.75 -6.09 22.46
CA THR A 80 -12.36 -7.39 22.81
C THR A 80 -12.76 -7.50 24.29
N ALA A 81 -12.24 -6.65 25.18
CA ALA A 81 -12.51 -6.72 26.62
C ALA A 81 -13.83 -6.06 27.08
N LYS A 82 -14.43 -5.17 26.27
CA LYS A 82 -15.65 -4.43 26.66
C LYS A 82 -16.98 -5.09 26.24
N ALA A 83 -16.95 -6.14 25.40
CA ALA A 83 -18.16 -6.79 24.92
C ALA A 83 -18.78 -7.81 25.91
N SER A 84 -18.05 -8.26 26.95
CA SER A 84 -18.50 -9.34 27.84
C SER A 84 -19.12 -8.90 29.18
N ARG A 85 -19.38 -7.60 29.42
CA ARG A 85 -20.02 -7.10 30.67
C ARG A 85 -21.49 -6.70 30.53
N ARG A 86 -22.23 -7.30 29.60
CA ARG A 86 -23.67 -7.03 29.44
C ARG A 86 -24.49 -8.32 29.36
N VAL A 87 -24.50 -9.08 30.46
CA VAL A 87 -25.50 -10.12 30.74
C VAL A 87 -26.09 -9.80 32.12
N THR A 88 -27.10 -8.93 32.15
CA THR A 88 -28.53 -9.25 32.34
C THR A 88 -28.88 -9.65 33.77
N ARG A 89 -29.30 -8.62 34.53
CA ARG A 89 -29.88 -8.68 35.86
C ARG A 89 -31.21 -9.45 35.81
N PRO A 90 -31.40 -10.56 36.54
CA PRO A 90 -32.73 -11.16 36.68
C PRO A 90 -33.52 -10.32 37.68
N ARG A 91 -34.65 -9.76 37.24
CA ARG A 91 -35.71 -9.27 38.12
C ARG A 91 -36.37 -10.49 38.77
N ARG A 92 -36.28 -10.61 40.09
CA ARG A 92 -37.27 -11.33 40.90
C ARG A 92 -37.35 -10.69 42.27
#